data_AF-A0A2T0PPN9-F1
#
_entry.id   AF-A0A2T0PPN9-F1
#
_cell.length_a   1.000
_cell.length_b   1.000
_cell.length_c   1.000
_cell.angle_alpha   90.00
_cell.angle_beta   90.00
_cell.angle_gamma   90.00
#
_symmetry.space_group_name_H-M   'P 1'
#
loop_
_entity.id
_entity.type
_entity.pdbx_description
1 polymer ?
#
loop_
_entity_poly.entity_id
_entity_poly.type
_entity_poly.pdbx_seq_one_letter_code
_entity_poly.pdbx_strand_id
1 'polypeptide(L)'
;MIEFGQLATAIVTKHEPHLLDYGPEEQIARAVAALERFHAHTPLTPVAGTVVDLAGFGKAPVYFASGEDRYLLLSEVGEQLGMSLPAVCAWADGDHLEGLRAQREADERRGDGRLGYDCLRGLLNLDLWLCVDDPQASPDAGGRRWSFAGDWLISTDRIPALFTASPWREEFIANTTDVMRHAFRRFWGDKAAGNPLFHSDLTEDEARRKARRGPHLPDTTEEN
;
A
#
# COMPACT_ATOMS: atom_id res chain seq x y z
N MET A 1 11.16 0.55 24.32
CA MET A 1 12.00 0.74 23.12
C MET A 1 11.34 -0.05 22.01
N ILE A 2 11.06 0.55 20.86
CA ILE A 2 10.45 -0.17 19.74
C ILE A 2 11.56 -0.93 19.03
N GLU A 3 11.42 -2.24 18.88
CA GLU A 3 12.45 -3.07 18.24
C GLU A 3 12.29 -3.08 16.72
N PHE A 4 12.57 -1.94 16.06
CA PHE A 4 12.60 -1.84 14.60
C PHE A 4 13.55 -2.85 13.94
N GLY A 5 14.62 -3.22 14.64
CA GLY A 5 15.61 -4.19 14.17
C GLY A 5 15.02 -5.57 13.83
N GLN A 6 13.99 -6.03 14.55
CA GLN A 6 13.38 -7.34 14.28
C GLN A 6 12.71 -7.36 12.89
N LEU A 7 11.91 -6.33 12.58
CA LEU A 7 11.27 -6.20 11.28
C LEU A 7 12.31 -6.01 10.17
N ALA A 8 13.26 -5.09 10.37
CA ALA A 8 14.32 -4.82 9.38
C ALA A 8 15.12 -6.10 9.06
N THR A 9 15.46 -6.88 10.07
CA THR A 9 16.14 -8.18 9.91
C THR A 9 15.28 -9.14 9.10
N ALA A 10 14.01 -9.31 9.47
CA ALA A 10 13.11 -10.22 8.77
C ALA A 10 12.96 -9.89 7.27
N ILE A 11 12.82 -8.60 6.94
CA ILE A 11 12.67 -8.16 5.54
C ILE A 11 13.97 -8.37 4.77
N VAL A 12 15.11 -7.97 5.34
CA VAL A 12 16.41 -8.13 4.66
C VAL A 12 16.73 -9.61 4.45
N THR A 13 16.49 -10.47 5.45
CA THR A 13 16.67 -11.91 5.30
C THR A 13 15.75 -12.50 4.23
N LYS A 14 14.48 -12.05 4.11
CA LYS A 14 13.57 -12.47 3.04
C LYS A 14 14.14 -12.15 1.65
N HIS A 15 14.87 -11.06 1.50
CA HIS A 15 15.40 -10.56 0.23
C HIS A 15 16.92 -10.71 0.06
N GLU A 16 17.58 -11.50 0.91
CA GLU A 16 19.05 -11.63 0.93
C GLU A 16 19.68 -11.99 -0.44
N PRO A 17 19.10 -12.88 -1.28
CA PRO A 17 19.66 -13.18 -2.59
C PRO A 17 19.61 -12.02 -3.61
N HIS A 18 18.86 -10.96 -3.30
CA HIS A 18 18.54 -9.87 -4.21
C HIS A 18 19.10 -8.52 -3.75
N LEU A 19 19.89 -8.48 -2.67
CA LEU A 19 20.48 -7.23 -2.18
C LEU A 19 21.41 -6.62 -3.24
N LEU A 20 21.26 -5.32 -3.43
CA LEU A 20 22.07 -4.52 -4.33
C LEU A 20 22.95 -3.54 -3.52
N ASP A 21 24.18 -3.33 -3.98
CA ASP A 21 25.21 -2.42 -3.45
C ASP A 21 25.74 -2.70 -2.04
N TYR A 22 24.93 -3.31 -1.17
CA TYR A 22 25.20 -3.45 0.25
C TYR A 22 24.82 -4.84 0.78
N GLY A 23 25.60 -5.31 1.77
CA GLY A 23 25.30 -6.57 2.47
C GLY A 23 24.15 -6.46 3.47
N PRO A 24 23.74 -7.60 4.08
CA PRO A 24 22.59 -7.63 4.99
C PRO A 24 22.69 -6.66 6.17
N GLU A 25 23.84 -6.57 6.83
CA GLU A 25 24.02 -5.71 8.01
C GLU A 25 23.77 -4.22 7.70
N GLU A 26 24.28 -3.73 6.57
CA GLU A 26 24.13 -2.34 6.16
C GLU A 26 22.70 -2.03 5.70
N GLN A 27 22.06 -2.95 4.97
CA GLN A 27 20.64 -2.81 4.59
C GLN A 27 19.73 -2.80 5.83
N ILE A 28 20.00 -3.64 6.83
CA ILE A 28 19.27 -3.64 8.11
C ILE A 28 19.43 -2.29 8.81
N ALA A 29 20.65 -1.77 8.92
CA ALA A 29 20.91 -0.50 9.57
C ALA A 29 20.19 0.66 8.87
N ARG A 30 20.13 0.67 7.53
CA ARG A 30 19.39 1.67 6.75
C ARG A 30 17.89 1.60 6.97
N ALA A 31 17.31 0.39 6.95
CA ALA A 31 15.90 0.19 7.23
C ALA A 31 15.50 0.61 8.65
N VAL A 32 16.33 0.28 9.65
CA VAL A 32 16.14 0.78 11.03
C VAL A 32 16.19 2.31 11.06
N ALA A 33 17.20 2.91 10.43
CA ALA A 33 17.32 4.37 10.40
C ALA A 33 16.12 5.04 9.69
N ALA A 34 15.56 4.42 8.64
CA ALA A 34 14.35 4.89 7.97
C ALA A 34 13.14 4.85 8.90
N LEU A 35 12.94 3.72 9.61
CA LEU A 35 11.87 3.55 10.60
C LEU A 35 11.99 4.55 11.76
N GLU A 36 13.20 4.78 12.27
CA GLU A 36 13.45 5.75 13.34
C GLU A 36 13.14 7.19 12.91
N ARG A 37 13.56 7.58 11.69
CA ARG A 37 13.24 8.90 11.13
C ARG A 37 11.74 9.09 10.97
N PHE A 38 11.03 8.07 10.50
CA PHE A 38 9.58 8.12 10.36
C PHE A 38 8.88 8.21 11.72
N HIS A 39 9.32 7.40 12.69
CA HIS A 39 8.77 7.37 14.04
C HIS A 39 8.83 8.73 14.74
N ALA A 40 9.86 9.54 14.47
CA ALA A 40 10.02 10.88 15.05
C ALA A 40 8.85 11.84 14.73
N HIS A 41 8.11 11.59 13.64
CA HIS A 41 6.99 12.44 13.20
C HIS A 41 5.67 11.68 13.12
N THR A 42 5.72 10.34 13.10
CA THR A 42 4.58 9.45 13.06
C THR A 42 4.80 8.33 14.09
N PRO A 43 4.39 8.52 15.37
CA PRO A 43 4.72 7.59 16.44
C PRO A 43 4.16 6.18 16.22
N LEU A 44 5.00 5.31 15.68
CA LEU A 44 4.73 3.89 15.47
C LEU A 44 4.69 3.12 16.80
N THR A 45 3.70 2.23 16.94
CA THR A 45 3.61 1.23 18.01
C THR A 45 3.56 -0.15 17.37
N PRO A 46 4.41 -1.11 17.76
CA PRO A 46 4.39 -2.45 17.18
C PRO A 46 3.08 -3.16 17.48
N VAL A 47 2.60 -3.93 16.50
CA VAL A 47 1.36 -4.70 16.59
C VAL A 47 1.68 -6.15 16.27
N ALA A 48 1.15 -7.09 17.06
CA ALA A 48 1.33 -8.52 16.85
C ALA A 48 0.00 -9.20 16.55
N GLY A 49 0.00 -10.16 15.62
CA GLY A 49 -1.16 -11.00 15.29
C GLY A 49 -2.35 -10.27 14.66
N THR A 50 -2.19 -8.99 14.29
CA THR A 50 -3.24 -8.22 13.62
C THR A 50 -3.08 -8.31 12.11
N VAL A 51 -4.19 -8.49 11.42
CA VAL A 51 -4.25 -8.68 9.98
C VAL A 51 -5.38 -7.82 9.42
N VAL A 52 -5.13 -7.17 8.28
CA VAL A 52 -6.14 -6.43 7.51
C VAL A 52 -6.66 -7.33 6.39
N ASP A 53 -7.98 -7.38 6.27
CA ASP A 53 -8.67 -7.96 5.12
C ASP A 53 -8.63 -6.96 3.95
N LEU A 54 -8.01 -7.37 2.83
CA LEU A 54 -7.90 -6.58 1.61
C LEU A 54 -9.18 -6.73 0.77
N ALA A 55 -10.34 -6.42 1.36
CA ALA A 55 -11.65 -6.46 0.70
C ALA A 55 -11.97 -7.83 0.04
N GLY A 56 -11.52 -8.92 0.64
CA GLY A 56 -11.68 -10.29 0.13
C GLY A 56 -10.62 -10.73 -0.89
N PHE A 57 -9.71 -9.85 -1.33
CA PHE A 57 -8.63 -10.19 -2.26
C PHE A 57 -7.44 -10.86 -1.57
N GLY A 58 -7.41 -10.84 -0.24
CA GLY A 58 -6.34 -11.43 0.53
C GLY A 58 -6.24 -10.81 1.91
N LYS A 59 -5.15 -11.11 2.59
CA LYS A 59 -4.89 -10.66 3.96
C LYS A 59 -3.44 -10.23 4.09
N ALA A 60 -3.22 -9.10 4.77
CA ALA A 60 -1.88 -8.59 5.01
C ALA A 60 -1.65 -8.34 6.52
N PRO A 61 -0.50 -8.76 7.07
CA PRO A 61 -0.10 -8.46 8.44
C PRO A 61 0.04 -6.96 8.69
N VAL A 62 -0.33 -6.52 9.90
CA VAL A 62 -0.03 -5.19 10.40
C VAL A 62 1.19 -5.27 11.30
N TYR A 63 2.21 -4.46 10.99
CA TYR A 63 3.45 -4.39 11.77
C TYR A 63 3.41 -3.27 12.79
N PHE A 64 2.82 -2.13 12.43
CA PHE A 64 2.74 -0.97 13.31
C PHE A 64 1.38 -0.28 13.24
N ALA A 65 1.09 0.48 14.30
CA ALA A 65 -0.03 1.42 14.35
C ALA A 65 0.46 2.80 14.77
N SER A 66 -0.19 3.85 14.26
CA SER A 66 -0.05 5.24 14.75
C SER A 66 -1.43 5.87 14.80
N GLY A 67 -2.00 6.02 16.00
CA GLY A 67 -3.40 6.42 16.15
C GLY A 67 -4.36 5.42 15.49
N GLU A 68 -5.17 5.90 14.54
CA GLU A 68 -6.10 5.05 13.77
C GLU A 68 -5.43 4.34 12.58
N ASP A 69 -4.25 4.81 12.16
CA ASP A 69 -3.54 4.24 11.02
C ASP A 69 -2.90 2.89 11.38
N ARG A 70 -2.88 1.99 10.40
CA ARG A 70 -2.25 0.67 10.47
C ARG A 70 -1.28 0.55 9.32
N TYR A 71 -0.04 0.16 9.60
CA TYR A 71 1.05 0.08 8.65
C TYR A 71 1.38 -1.38 8.31
N LEU A 72 1.44 -1.65 7.01
CA LEU A 72 1.67 -2.98 6.43
C LEU A 72 2.86 -2.90 5.47
N LEU A 73 3.50 -4.05 5.20
CA LEU A 73 4.51 -4.12 4.14
C LEU A 73 3.84 -4.14 2.77
N LEU A 74 4.33 -3.27 1.89
CA LEU A 74 3.81 -3.14 0.54
C LEU A 74 4.09 -4.39 -0.29
N SER A 75 5.25 -5.03 -0.09
CA SER A 75 5.56 -6.32 -0.73
C SER A 75 4.50 -7.38 -0.44
N GLU A 76 4.06 -7.52 0.82
CA GLU A 76 3.06 -8.49 1.22
C GLU A 76 1.66 -8.15 0.69
N VAL A 77 1.30 -6.86 0.68
CA VAL A 77 0.05 -6.42 0.04
C VAL A 77 0.11 -6.71 -1.46
N GLY A 78 1.24 -6.42 -2.11
CA GLY A 78 1.47 -6.69 -3.54
C GLY A 78 1.33 -8.16 -3.89
N GLU A 79 1.91 -9.06 -3.09
CA GLU A 79 1.77 -10.51 -3.24
C GLU A 79 0.30 -10.95 -3.24
N GLN A 80 -0.52 -10.44 -2.31
CA GLN A 80 -1.96 -10.74 -2.27
C GLN A 80 -2.70 -10.24 -3.52
N LEU A 81 -2.26 -9.11 -4.09
CA LEU A 81 -2.86 -8.52 -5.28
C LEU A 81 -2.29 -9.08 -6.60
N GLY A 82 -1.34 -10.01 -6.54
CA GLY A 82 -0.64 -10.54 -7.73
C GLY A 82 0.23 -9.49 -8.43
N MET A 83 0.70 -8.48 -7.71
CA MET A 83 1.61 -7.45 -8.22
C MET A 83 3.05 -7.79 -7.86
N SER A 84 3.97 -7.62 -8.82
CA SER A 84 5.40 -7.84 -8.57
C SER A 84 5.98 -6.75 -7.65
N LEU A 85 7.07 -7.07 -6.94
CA LEU A 85 7.76 -6.10 -6.08
C LEU A 85 8.18 -4.82 -6.83
N PRO A 86 8.76 -4.88 -8.05
CA PRO A 86 9.05 -3.67 -8.83
C PRO A 86 7.80 -2.85 -9.15
N ALA A 87 6.67 -3.49 -9.46
CA ALA A 87 5.44 -2.79 -9.80
C ALA A 87 4.85 -2.03 -8.60
N VAL A 88 4.82 -2.66 -7.42
CA VAL A 88 4.36 -1.95 -6.21
C VAL A 88 5.35 -0.89 -5.75
N CYS A 89 6.67 -1.13 -5.87
CA CYS A 89 7.69 -0.12 -5.58
C CYS A 89 7.52 1.12 -6.47
N ALA A 90 7.38 0.93 -7.78
CA ALA A 90 7.19 2.04 -8.73
C ALA A 90 5.90 2.83 -8.44
N TRP A 91 4.83 2.16 -8.01
CA TRP A 91 3.62 2.84 -7.55
C TRP A 91 3.89 3.68 -6.29
N ALA A 92 4.60 3.13 -5.29
CA ALA A 92 4.91 3.84 -4.05
C ALA A 92 5.83 5.05 -4.28
N ASP A 93 6.81 4.93 -5.18
CA ASP A 93 7.64 6.06 -5.61
C ASP A 93 6.78 7.18 -6.19
N GLY A 94 5.83 6.84 -7.06
CA GLY A 94 4.87 7.79 -7.64
C GLY A 94 4.01 8.47 -6.57
N ASP A 95 3.40 7.70 -5.66
CA ASP A 95 2.54 8.26 -4.61
C ASP A 95 3.34 9.11 -3.61
N HIS A 96 4.58 8.72 -3.30
CA HIS A 96 5.48 9.49 -2.46
C HIS A 96 5.85 10.84 -3.09
N LEU A 97 6.12 10.88 -4.40
CA LEU A 97 6.39 12.13 -5.13
C LEU A 97 5.19 13.07 -5.11
N GLU A 98 3.96 12.56 -5.28
CA GLU A 98 2.74 13.37 -5.14
C GLU A 98 2.55 13.87 -3.70
N GLY A 99 2.84 13.01 -2.71
CA GLY A 99 2.84 13.39 -1.29
C GLY A 99 3.81 14.52 -0.98
N LEU A 100 5.02 14.50 -1.56
CA LEU A 100 6.01 15.57 -1.44
C LEU A 100 5.52 16.88 -2.05
N ARG A 101 4.89 16.83 -3.23
CA ARG A 101 4.30 18.01 -3.87
C ARG A 101 3.17 18.60 -3.00
N ALA A 102 2.26 17.76 -2.53
CA ALA A 102 1.17 18.18 -1.65
C ALA A 102 1.67 18.79 -0.34
N GLN A 103 2.71 18.20 0.27
CA GLN A 103 3.33 18.73 1.48
C GLN A 103 3.93 20.12 1.23
N ARG A 104 4.66 20.28 0.13
CA ARG A 104 5.25 21.56 -0.25
C ARG A 104 4.18 22.65 -0.41
N GLU A 105 3.10 22.36 -1.13
CA GLU A 105 2.00 23.31 -1.27
C GLU A 105 1.35 23.67 0.06
N ALA A 106 1.20 22.70 0.97
CA ALA A 106 0.64 22.94 2.31
C ALA A 106 1.56 23.82 3.16
N ASP A 107 2.87 23.61 3.08
CA ASP A 107 3.88 24.42 3.77
C ASP A 107 3.94 25.85 3.23
N GLU A 108 3.89 26.02 1.90
CA GLU A 108 3.81 27.33 1.24
C GLU A 108 2.53 28.07 1.63
N ARG A 109 1.37 27.38 1.68
CA ARG A 109 0.10 27.95 2.14
C ARG A 109 0.13 28.38 3.61
N ARG A 110 0.83 27.64 4.47
CA ARG A 110 0.98 27.97 5.90
C ARG A 110 1.88 29.19 6.11
N GLY A 111 2.94 29.34 5.30
CA GLY A 111 3.77 30.54 5.26
C GLY A 111 4.63 30.79 6.51
N ASP A 112 4.84 29.77 7.36
CA ASP A 112 5.59 29.89 8.62
C ASP A 112 7.07 29.49 8.52
N GLY A 113 7.53 29.13 7.31
CA GLY A 113 8.91 28.73 7.03
C GLY A 113 9.33 27.37 7.59
N ARG A 114 8.39 26.57 8.13
CA ARG A 114 8.64 25.23 8.64
C ARG A 114 8.30 24.18 7.58
N LEU A 115 9.01 23.05 7.58
CA LEU A 115 8.67 21.88 6.76
C LEU A 115 7.77 20.94 7.56
N GLY A 116 6.65 20.53 6.96
CA GLY A 116 5.72 19.57 7.53
C GLY A 116 5.90 18.15 6.96
N TYR A 117 5.13 17.21 7.50
CA TYR A 117 5.16 15.79 7.08
C TYR A 117 3.77 15.17 6.96
N ASP A 118 2.71 15.96 7.13
CA ASP A 118 1.33 15.48 7.22
C ASP A 118 0.89 14.69 5.98
N CYS A 119 1.30 15.12 4.79
CA CYS A 119 0.99 14.44 3.53
C CYS A 119 1.86 13.20 3.27
N LEU A 120 2.92 13.00 4.05
CA LEU A 120 3.89 11.90 3.89
C LEU A 120 3.67 10.75 4.88
N ARG A 121 2.76 10.90 5.86
CA ARG A 121 2.52 9.90 6.91
C ARG A 121 1.96 8.58 6.39
N GLY A 122 1.53 8.53 5.13
CA GLY A 122 0.93 7.33 4.56
C GLY A 122 1.90 6.33 3.94
N LEU A 123 3.15 6.74 3.69
CA LEU A 123 4.18 5.90 3.07
C LEU A 123 5.53 6.14 3.71
N LEU A 124 6.26 5.05 3.94
CA LEU A 124 7.64 5.05 4.38
C LEU A 124 8.47 4.15 3.46
N ASN A 125 9.45 4.73 2.78
CA ASN A 125 10.49 3.97 2.11
C ASN A 125 11.41 3.34 3.18
N LEU A 126 11.56 2.00 3.15
CA LEU A 126 12.47 1.30 4.07
C LEU A 126 13.93 1.41 3.67
N ASP A 127 14.23 2.14 2.60
CA ASP A 127 15.58 2.36 2.07
C ASP A 127 16.31 1.04 1.78
N LEU A 128 15.54 0.06 1.29
CA LEU A 128 16.02 -1.23 0.83
C LEU A 128 16.33 -1.19 -0.66
N TRP A 129 17.52 -1.66 -1.01
CA TRP A 129 18.05 -1.56 -2.36
C TRP A 129 18.17 -2.98 -2.91
N LEU A 130 17.25 -3.35 -3.80
CA LEU A 130 17.13 -4.69 -4.34
C LEU A 130 17.27 -4.68 -5.86
N CYS A 131 17.82 -5.75 -6.41
CA CYS A 131 17.83 -6.06 -7.82
C CYS A 131 17.16 -7.43 -8.02
N VAL A 132 15.97 -7.42 -8.61
CA VAL A 132 15.12 -8.61 -8.73
C VAL A 132 14.82 -8.93 -10.19
N ASP A 133 14.55 -10.21 -10.46
CA ASP A 133 14.07 -10.63 -11.77
C ASP A 133 12.71 -10.00 -12.06
N ASP A 134 12.58 -9.38 -13.23
CA ASP A 134 11.35 -8.73 -13.68
C ASP A 134 11.07 -9.05 -15.15
N PRO A 135 10.13 -9.96 -15.46
CA PRO A 135 9.79 -10.30 -16.83
C PRO A 135 9.36 -9.11 -17.71
N GLN A 136 8.89 -8.02 -17.10
CA GLN A 136 8.45 -6.82 -17.81
C GLN A 136 9.58 -5.82 -18.07
N ALA A 137 10.73 -5.95 -17.40
CA ALA A 137 11.87 -5.08 -17.60
C ALA A 137 12.55 -5.33 -18.95
N SER A 138 13.20 -4.31 -19.50
CA SER A 138 14.03 -4.48 -20.71
C SER A 138 15.22 -5.40 -20.42
N PRO A 139 15.61 -6.27 -21.37
CA PRO A 139 16.74 -7.16 -21.15
C PRO A 139 18.06 -6.37 -21.12
N ASP A 140 18.96 -6.77 -20.23
CA ASP A 140 20.36 -6.34 -20.22
C ASP A 140 21.14 -6.96 -21.40
N ALA A 141 22.43 -6.64 -21.49
CA ALA A 141 23.30 -7.17 -22.54
C ALA A 141 23.42 -8.72 -22.52
N GLY A 142 23.13 -9.37 -21.38
CA GLY A 142 23.10 -10.82 -21.21
C GLY A 142 21.71 -11.44 -21.40
N GLY A 143 20.70 -10.66 -21.78
CA GLY A 143 19.33 -11.12 -21.96
C GLY A 143 18.53 -11.28 -20.67
N ARG A 144 19.12 -10.99 -19.50
CA ARG A 144 18.41 -11.03 -18.22
C ARG A 144 17.59 -9.77 -18.05
N ARG A 145 16.45 -9.89 -17.37
CA ARG A 145 15.54 -8.76 -17.16
C ARG A 145 15.50 -8.46 -15.67
N TRP A 146 16.14 -7.37 -15.30
CA TRP A 146 16.28 -6.94 -13.91
C TRP A 146 15.56 -5.64 -13.69
N SER A 147 14.98 -5.49 -12.50
CA SER A 147 14.46 -4.22 -12.02
C SER A 147 15.03 -3.89 -10.66
N PHE A 148 15.31 -2.61 -10.46
CA PHE A 148 15.51 -2.07 -9.13
C PHE A 148 14.18 -2.11 -8.37
N ALA A 149 14.23 -2.48 -7.10
CA ALA A 149 13.08 -2.41 -6.21
C ALA A 149 13.51 -2.13 -4.77
N GLY A 150 12.55 -1.65 -3.98
CA GLY A 150 12.63 -1.58 -2.53
C GLY A 150 11.30 -2.02 -1.92
N ASP A 151 11.26 -2.07 -0.59
CA ASP A 151 10.00 -2.31 0.13
C ASP A 151 9.62 -1.08 0.96
N TRP A 152 8.33 -0.96 1.24
CA TRP A 152 7.73 0.21 1.85
C TRP A 152 6.78 -0.23 2.96
N LEU A 153 6.66 0.60 4.00
CA LEU A 153 5.46 0.55 4.84
C LEU A 153 4.42 1.49 4.24
N ILE A 154 3.19 0.98 4.10
CA ILE A 154 2.02 1.76 3.68
C ILE A 154 0.97 1.73 4.77
N SER A 155 0.28 2.83 4.97
CA SER A 155 -0.90 2.87 5.82
C SER A 155 -2.15 2.36 5.10
N THR A 156 -3.14 1.92 5.86
CA THR A 156 -4.39 1.36 5.33
C THR A 156 -5.20 2.31 4.43
N ASP A 157 -5.09 3.62 4.61
CA ASP A 157 -5.74 4.62 3.75
C ASP A 157 -5.19 4.64 2.32
N ARG A 158 -3.99 4.09 2.08
CA ARG A 158 -3.39 3.97 0.74
C ARG A 158 -3.83 2.73 -0.02
N ILE A 159 -4.40 1.73 0.67
CA ILE A 159 -4.85 0.48 0.05
C ILE A 159 -5.85 0.72 -1.10
N PRO A 160 -6.87 1.59 -0.97
CA PRO A 160 -7.78 1.88 -2.09
C PRO A 160 -7.06 2.44 -3.32
N ALA A 161 -6.08 3.33 -3.14
CA ALA A 161 -5.30 3.89 -4.25
C ALA A 161 -4.47 2.80 -4.94
N LEU A 162 -3.83 1.91 -4.16
CA LEU A 162 -3.11 0.76 -4.70
C LEU A 162 -4.03 -0.18 -5.49
N PHE A 163 -5.24 -0.48 -4.99
CA PHE A 163 -6.24 -1.26 -5.72
C PHE A 163 -6.61 -0.63 -7.06
N THR A 164 -6.70 0.71 -7.13
CA THR A 164 -6.99 1.37 -8.41
C THR A 164 -5.84 1.30 -9.42
N ALA A 165 -4.62 0.97 -8.96
CA ALA A 165 -3.45 0.74 -9.81
C ALA A 165 -3.17 -0.76 -10.04
N SER A 166 -3.92 -1.66 -9.42
CA SER A 166 -3.68 -3.10 -9.50
C SER A 166 -4.44 -3.76 -10.67
N PRO A 167 -4.11 -5.01 -11.04
CA PRO A 167 -4.87 -5.78 -12.01
C PRO A 167 -6.35 -5.95 -11.64
N TRP A 168 -6.69 -5.81 -10.35
CA TRP A 168 -8.04 -5.98 -9.82
C TRP A 168 -8.88 -4.70 -9.82
N ARG A 169 -8.38 -3.60 -10.38
CA ARG A 169 -9.03 -2.28 -10.37
C ARG A 169 -10.52 -2.34 -10.72
N GLU A 170 -10.87 -2.95 -11.84
CA GLU A 170 -12.24 -2.96 -12.35
C GLU A 170 -13.19 -3.69 -11.39
N GLU A 171 -12.74 -4.83 -10.89
CA GLU A 171 -13.51 -5.64 -9.95
C GLU A 171 -13.63 -4.99 -8.57
N PHE A 172 -12.54 -4.41 -8.06
CA PHE A 172 -12.55 -3.65 -6.81
C PHE A 172 -13.55 -2.49 -6.90
N ILE A 173 -13.55 -1.72 -8.00
CA ILE A 173 -14.53 -0.64 -8.22
C ILE A 173 -15.95 -1.21 -8.28
N ALA A 174 -16.17 -2.29 -9.04
CA ALA A 174 -17.49 -2.91 -9.16
C ALA A 174 -18.04 -3.42 -7.82
N ASN A 175 -17.17 -3.97 -6.97
CA ASN A 175 -17.51 -4.49 -5.64
C ASN A 175 -17.80 -3.37 -4.62
N THR A 176 -17.06 -2.26 -4.70
CA THR A 176 -17.15 -1.16 -3.71
C THR A 176 -18.14 -0.06 -4.07
N THR A 177 -18.53 0.05 -5.35
CA THR A 177 -19.39 1.14 -5.86
C THR A 177 -20.67 1.31 -5.03
N ASP A 178 -21.36 0.23 -4.69
CA ASP A 178 -22.63 0.30 -3.94
C ASP A 178 -22.43 0.81 -2.51
N VAL A 179 -21.34 0.41 -1.84
CA VAL A 179 -20.99 0.92 -0.51
C VAL A 179 -20.65 2.40 -0.57
N MET A 180 -19.88 2.82 -1.58
CA MET A 180 -19.53 4.22 -1.79
C MET A 180 -20.79 5.07 -2.01
N ARG A 181 -21.76 4.58 -2.78
CA ARG A 181 -23.05 5.26 -2.99
C ARG A 181 -23.84 5.46 -1.68
N HIS A 182 -23.91 4.43 -0.84
CA HIS A 182 -24.52 4.54 0.49
C HIS A 182 -23.78 5.55 1.39
N ALA A 183 -22.44 5.53 1.38
CA ALA A 183 -21.63 6.50 2.11
C ALA A 183 -21.86 7.94 1.62
N PHE A 184 -21.89 8.17 0.30
CA PHE A 184 -22.16 9.48 -0.29
C PHE A 184 -23.58 9.98 0.03
N ARG A 185 -24.59 9.12 0.01
CA ARG A 185 -25.95 9.50 0.45
C ARG A 185 -25.96 9.98 1.89
N ARG A 186 -25.27 9.27 2.79
CA ARG A 186 -25.18 9.67 4.20
C ARG A 186 -24.48 11.03 4.37
N PHE A 187 -23.48 11.33 3.55
CA PHE A 187 -22.75 12.59 3.61
C PHE A 187 -23.51 13.77 2.98
N TRP A 188 -24.18 13.55 1.85
CA TRP A 188 -24.83 14.60 1.07
C TRP A 188 -26.34 14.76 1.35
N GLY A 189 -26.95 13.81 2.08
CA GLY A 189 -28.35 13.86 2.50
C GLY A 189 -29.31 14.05 1.33
N ASP A 190 -30.23 14.99 1.47
CA ASP A 190 -31.28 15.29 0.48
C ASP A 190 -30.73 15.70 -0.90
N LYS A 191 -29.50 16.24 -0.98
CA LYS A 191 -28.88 16.57 -2.28
C LYS A 191 -28.55 15.31 -3.12
N ALA A 192 -28.42 14.16 -2.47
CA ALA A 192 -28.24 12.87 -3.13
C ALA A 192 -29.58 12.15 -3.39
N ALA A 193 -30.68 12.61 -2.80
CA ALA A 193 -32.00 12.02 -3.00
C ALA A 193 -32.49 12.33 -4.43
N GLY A 194 -32.68 11.28 -5.24
CA GLY A 194 -33.14 11.39 -6.62
C GLY A 194 -32.03 11.48 -7.69
N ASN A 195 -30.76 11.56 -7.30
CA ASN A 195 -29.66 11.49 -8.26
C ASN A 195 -29.27 10.02 -8.53
N PRO A 196 -29.39 9.52 -9.79
CA PRO A 196 -29.06 8.14 -10.13
C PRO A 196 -27.62 7.73 -9.80
N LEU A 197 -26.68 8.69 -9.78
CA LEU A 197 -25.27 8.42 -9.48
C LEU A 197 -25.05 7.89 -8.06
N PHE A 198 -25.94 8.24 -7.13
CA PHE A 198 -25.89 7.77 -5.74
C PHE A 198 -26.88 6.62 -5.47
N HIS A 199 -27.52 6.06 -6.50
CA HIS A 199 -28.49 4.98 -6.34
C HIS A 199 -27.86 3.59 -6.37
N SER A 200 -28.19 2.78 -5.37
CA SER A 200 -27.87 1.36 -5.30
C SER A 200 -29.16 0.58 -5.07
N ASP A 201 -29.34 -0.49 -5.83
CA ASP A 201 -30.43 -1.46 -5.66
C ASP A 201 -30.20 -2.40 -4.48
N LEU A 202 -29.00 -2.40 -3.90
CA LEU A 202 -28.63 -3.21 -2.74
C LEU A 202 -28.90 -2.47 -1.43
N THR A 203 -29.29 -3.21 -0.40
CA THR A 203 -29.25 -2.70 0.98
C THR A 203 -27.81 -2.40 1.41
N GLU A 204 -27.62 -1.59 2.46
CA GLU A 204 -26.27 -1.24 2.93
C GLU A 204 -25.48 -2.50 3.36
N ASP A 205 -26.14 -3.46 4.00
CA ASP A 205 -25.51 -4.73 4.42
C ASP A 205 -25.15 -5.62 3.23
N GLU A 206 -25.99 -5.69 2.20
CA GLU A 206 -25.68 -6.40 0.95
C GLU A 206 -24.51 -5.75 0.22
N ALA A 207 -24.49 -4.42 0.14
CA ALA A 207 -23.37 -3.68 -0.43
C ALA A 207 -22.07 -3.96 0.34
N ARG A 208 -22.11 -3.94 1.69
CA ARG A 208 -20.94 -4.26 2.53
C ARG A 208 -20.44 -5.69 2.32
N ARG A 209 -21.35 -6.66 2.14
CA ARG A 209 -20.98 -8.04 1.80
C ARG A 209 -20.35 -8.13 0.41
N LYS A 210 -20.94 -7.48 -0.59
CA LYS A 210 -20.41 -7.42 -1.97
C LYS A 210 -19.01 -6.81 -2.00
N ALA A 211 -18.77 -5.73 -1.26
CA ALA A 211 -17.47 -5.08 -1.17
C ALA A 211 -16.35 -5.95 -0.55
N ARG A 212 -16.69 -7.07 0.10
CA ARG A 212 -15.74 -8.01 0.71
C ARG A 212 -15.62 -9.33 -0.04
N ARG A 213 -16.18 -9.42 -1.25
CA ARG A 213 -16.26 -10.68 -2.01
C ARG A 213 -14.90 -11.14 -2.55
N GLY A 214 -13.94 -10.23 -2.73
CA GLY A 214 -12.69 -10.55 -3.42
C GLY A 214 -12.88 -10.76 -4.93
N PRO A 215 -11.89 -11.38 -5.60
CA PRO A 215 -11.91 -11.59 -7.04
C PRO A 215 -12.87 -12.72 -7.45
N HIS A 216 -13.59 -12.51 -8.54
CA HIS A 216 -14.38 -13.52 -9.21
C HIS A 216 -13.49 -14.30 -10.15
N LEU A 217 -12.86 -15.34 -9.62
CA LEU A 217 -12.15 -16.28 -10.48
C LEU A 217 -13.20 -16.97 -11.38
N PRO A 218 -13.03 -16.98 -12.72
CA PRO A 218 -13.88 -17.80 -13.56
C PRO A 218 -13.77 -19.24 -13.07
N ASP A 219 -14.89 -19.95 -12.98
CA ASP A 219 -14.89 -21.37 -12.66
C ASP A 219 -13.90 -22.04 -13.62
N THR A 220 -12.80 -22.56 -13.08
CA THR A 220 -11.92 -23.44 -13.83
C THR A 220 -12.71 -24.72 -14.06
N THR A 221 -13.52 -24.73 -15.12
CA THR A 221 -13.95 -25.98 -15.72
C THR A 221 -12.68 -26.73 -16.10
N GLU A 222 -12.39 -27.78 -15.34
CA GLU A 222 -11.51 -28.85 -15.74
C GLU A 222 -11.95 -29.32 -17.13
N GLU A 223 -11.25 -28.88 -18.17
CA GLU A 223 -11.23 -29.59 -19.44
C GLU A 223 -9.84 -30.19 -19.61
N ASN A 224 -9.84 -31.53 -19.56
CA ASN A 224 -8.73 -32.44 -19.81
C ASN A 224 -8.07 -32.23 -21.18
#